data_AF-A0A7S2SKE5-F1
#
_entry.id   AF-A0A7S2SKE5-F1
#
_cell.length_a   1.000
_cell.length_b   1.000
_cell.length_c   1.000
_cell.angle_alpha   90.00
_cell.angle_beta   90.00
_cell.angle_gamma   90.00
#
_symmetry.space_group_name_H-M   'P 1'
#
loop_
_entity.id
_entity.type
_entity.pdbx_description
1 polymer ?
#
loop_
_entity_poly.entity_id
_entity_poly.type
_entity_poly.pdbx_seq_one_letter_code
_entity_poly.pdbx_strand_id
1 'polypeptide(L)'
;DPWKISVPFLLELRLSHSFSIAASSMAMPGGHSAPRIVESRDDPIYTEVITAQVQEALGLEEVEVHSYTTQVVAGTRYQVKIRDGESFLHCDIIKPLPHTNNPPFIVEGSIARGKSEVDGF
;
A
#
# COMPACT_ATOMS: atom_id res chain seq x y z
N ASP A 1 -52.61 32.82 -26.09
CA ASP A 1 -51.86 32.83 -27.36
C ASP A 1 -51.36 31.46 -27.76
N PRO A 2 -51.74 30.99 -28.96
CA PRO A 2 -51.24 29.78 -29.57
C PRO A 2 -50.11 30.05 -30.59
N TRP A 3 -49.36 29.00 -30.94
CA TRP A 3 -48.47 28.84 -32.11
C TRP A 3 -46.96 29.21 -32.01
N LYS A 4 -46.17 28.14 -31.80
CA LYS A 4 -44.98 27.70 -32.56
C LYS A 4 -43.62 28.40 -32.36
N ILE A 5 -42.67 27.70 -31.73
CA ILE A 5 -41.54 26.89 -32.30
C ILE A 5 -40.34 27.76 -32.75
N SER A 6 -39.18 27.59 -32.10
CA SER A 6 -38.01 26.92 -32.70
C SER A 6 -36.85 26.87 -31.71
N VAL A 7 -36.43 25.65 -31.36
CA VAL A 7 -35.12 25.36 -30.74
C VAL A 7 -34.04 25.31 -31.82
N PRO A 8 -32.82 25.72 -31.48
CA PRO A 8 -31.70 24.80 -31.65
C PRO A 8 -30.97 24.71 -30.30
N PHE A 9 -30.89 23.54 -29.66
CA PHE A 9 -29.94 22.49 -30.01
C PHE A 9 -28.57 23.07 -30.41
N LEU A 10 -27.77 23.42 -29.41
CA LEU A 10 -26.33 23.19 -29.52
C LEU A 10 -25.78 22.74 -28.18
N LEU A 11 -25.50 21.45 -28.15
CA LEU A 11 -24.70 20.73 -27.19
C LEU A 11 -23.26 21.29 -27.24
N GLU A 12 -22.90 22.22 -26.35
CA GLU A 12 -21.49 22.48 -26.07
C GLU A 12 -21.07 21.65 -24.85
N LEU A 13 -20.75 20.39 -25.16
CA LEU A 13 -19.99 19.51 -24.30
C LEU A 13 -18.59 20.13 -24.14
N ARG A 14 -18.41 21.05 -23.19
CA ARG A 14 -17.07 21.37 -22.70
C ARG A 14 -16.54 20.14 -21.99
N LEU A 15 -15.82 19.30 -22.75
CA LEU A 15 -14.78 18.46 -22.17
C LEU A 15 -13.83 19.40 -21.43
N SER A 16 -14.07 19.57 -20.14
CA SER A 16 -13.01 19.84 -19.19
C SER A 16 -12.07 18.64 -19.29
N HIS A 17 -11.11 18.72 -20.22
CA HIS A 17 -9.86 18.02 -20.06
C HIS A 17 -9.26 18.59 -18.80
N SER A 18 -9.64 18.01 -17.66
CA SER A 18 -8.84 18.04 -16.46
C SER A 18 -7.50 17.48 -16.91
N PHE A 19 -6.58 18.37 -17.26
CA PHE A 19 -5.17 18.10 -17.25
C PHE A 19 -4.90 17.67 -15.81
N SER A 20 -4.94 16.37 -15.56
CA SER A 20 -4.28 15.80 -14.41
C SER A 20 -2.83 16.20 -14.57
N ILE A 21 -2.44 17.22 -13.82
CA ILE A 21 -1.06 17.47 -13.48
C ILE A 21 -0.64 16.16 -12.82
N ALA A 22 0.03 15.30 -13.59
CA ALA A 22 0.75 14.18 -13.02
C ALA A 22 1.74 14.83 -12.06
N ALA A 23 1.39 14.84 -10.78
CA ALA A 23 2.32 15.17 -9.73
C ALA A 23 3.43 14.14 -9.88
N SER A 24 4.53 14.55 -10.51
CA SER A 24 5.79 13.84 -10.42
C SER A 24 6.13 13.89 -8.95
N SER A 25 5.76 12.83 -8.22
CA SER A 25 6.02 12.70 -6.80
C SER A 25 7.53 12.62 -6.64
N MET A 26 8.15 13.77 -6.38
CA MET A 26 9.50 13.77 -5.86
C MET A 26 9.47 12.93 -4.60
N ALA A 27 10.15 11.78 -4.61
CA ALA A 27 10.29 10.94 -3.44
C ALA A 27 11.03 11.76 -2.38
N MET A 28 10.29 12.27 -1.39
CA MET A 28 10.88 13.02 -0.30
C MET A 28 11.69 12.07 0.58
N PRO A 29 12.87 12.48 1.09
CA PRO A 29 13.61 11.69 2.07
C PRO A 29 12.70 11.35 3.25
N GLY A 30 12.58 10.05 3.54
CA GLY A 30 11.70 9.55 4.61
C GLY A 30 10.21 9.50 4.27
N GLY A 31 9.78 9.73 3.04
CA GLY A 31 8.40 9.45 2.62
C GLY A 31 8.15 7.95 2.39
N HIS A 32 6.92 7.51 2.64
CA HIS A 32 6.49 6.17 2.21
C HIS A 32 6.25 6.14 0.69
N SER A 33 6.53 5.01 0.06
CA SER A 33 6.17 4.74 -1.33
C SER A 33 4.65 4.67 -1.49
N ALA A 34 4.19 4.72 -2.74
CA ALA A 34 2.82 4.31 -3.04
C ALA A 34 2.60 2.84 -2.61
N PRO A 35 1.37 2.46 -2.22
CA PRO A 35 1.03 1.08 -1.93
C PRO A 35 1.29 0.16 -3.13
N ARG A 36 1.99 -0.94 -2.88
CA ARG A 36 2.18 -2.03 -3.84
C ARG A 36 1.28 -3.19 -3.43
N ILE A 37 0.41 -3.62 -4.34
CA ILE A 37 -0.44 -4.81 -4.16
C ILE A 37 0.39 -6.04 -4.50
N VAL A 38 0.24 -7.09 -3.69
CA VAL A 38 0.94 -8.36 -3.87
C VAL A 38 -0.01 -9.35 -4.53
N GLU A 39 0.30 -9.73 -5.77
CA GLU A 39 -0.56 -10.61 -6.59
C GLU A 39 -0.09 -12.08 -6.58
N SER A 40 1.19 -12.33 -6.30
CA SER A 40 1.78 -13.69 -6.30
C SER A 40 2.74 -13.89 -5.12
N ARG A 41 2.95 -15.15 -4.75
CA ARG A 41 3.96 -15.59 -3.77
C ARG A 41 5.40 -15.35 -4.25
N ASP A 42 5.60 -15.10 -5.53
CA ASP A 42 6.91 -14.77 -6.11
C ASP A 42 7.36 -13.33 -5.79
N ASP A 43 6.53 -12.53 -5.12
CA ASP A 43 6.90 -11.18 -4.73
C ASP A 43 8.11 -11.18 -3.78
N PRO A 44 9.11 -10.29 -3.98
CA PRO A 44 10.30 -10.23 -3.14
C PRO A 44 9.98 -10.00 -1.65
N ILE A 45 8.79 -9.50 -1.29
CA ILE A 45 8.40 -9.39 0.11
C ILE A 45 8.49 -10.73 0.85
N TYR A 46 8.15 -11.84 0.20
CA TYR A 46 8.14 -13.17 0.81
C TYR A 46 9.53 -13.75 1.04
N THR A 47 10.49 -13.41 0.19
CA THR A 47 11.88 -13.88 0.32
C THR A 47 12.73 -12.94 1.17
N GLU A 48 12.46 -11.64 1.12
CA GLU A 48 13.30 -10.62 1.74
C GLU A 48 12.84 -10.15 3.11
N VAL A 49 11.55 -10.25 3.41
CA VAL A 49 10.93 -9.61 4.60
C VAL A 49 10.16 -10.61 5.45
N ILE A 50 9.35 -11.47 4.85
CA ILE A 50 8.53 -12.47 5.57
C ILE A 50 9.40 -13.70 5.92
N THR A 51 10.35 -13.51 6.81
CA THR A 51 11.22 -14.59 7.31
C THR A 51 10.52 -15.42 8.40
N ALA A 52 11.16 -16.51 8.85
CA ALA A 52 10.68 -17.32 9.96
C ALA A 52 10.52 -16.50 11.26
N GLN A 53 11.43 -15.55 11.54
CA GLN A 53 11.34 -14.71 12.74
C GLN A 53 10.13 -13.78 12.72
N VAL A 54 9.77 -13.26 11.53
CA VAL A 54 8.59 -12.42 11.37
C VAL A 54 7.31 -13.24 11.53
N GLN A 55 7.27 -14.44 10.94
CA GLN A 55 6.13 -15.36 11.08
C GLN A 55 5.90 -15.76 12.54
N GLU A 56 6.98 -16.10 13.27
CA GLU A 56 6.93 -16.38 14.70
C GLU A 56 6.43 -15.17 15.51
N ALA A 57 6.93 -13.97 15.21
CA ALA A 57 6.53 -12.75 15.90
C ALA A 57 5.07 -12.35 15.62
N LEU A 58 4.51 -12.70 14.45
CA LEU A 58 3.09 -12.53 14.14
C LEU A 58 2.21 -13.61 14.79
N GLY A 59 2.79 -14.76 15.13
CA GLY A 59 2.07 -15.95 15.56
C GLY A 59 1.29 -16.62 14.42
N LEU A 60 1.78 -16.49 13.19
CA LEU A 60 1.12 -17.01 11.98
C LEU A 60 2.05 -18.02 11.28
N GLU A 61 1.52 -19.21 10.97
CA GLU A 61 2.26 -20.22 10.20
C GLU A 61 2.34 -19.88 8.71
N GLU A 62 1.29 -19.25 8.18
CA GLU A 62 1.23 -18.78 6.80
C GLU A 62 0.84 -17.31 6.79
N VAL A 63 1.71 -16.48 6.20
CA VAL A 63 1.48 -15.05 6.03
C VAL A 63 1.08 -14.80 4.59
N GLU A 64 -0.15 -14.33 4.36
CA GLU A 64 -0.63 -13.86 3.06
C GLU A 64 -0.57 -12.33 3.03
N VAL A 65 0.47 -11.77 2.41
CA VAL A 65 0.61 -10.33 2.24
C VAL A 65 -0.35 -9.86 1.16
N HIS A 66 -1.20 -8.88 1.47
CA HIS A 66 -2.10 -8.26 0.51
C HIS A 66 -1.48 -7.03 -0.15
N SER A 67 -0.88 -6.13 0.63
CA SER A 67 -0.18 -4.95 0.10
C SER A 67 0.84 -4.43 1.10
N TYR A 68 1.77 -3.59 0.63
CA TYR A 68 2.71 -2.90 1.50
C TYR A 68 3.16 -1.55 0.93
N THR A 69 3.68 -0.70 1.81
CA THR A 69 4.47 0.49 1.44
C THR A 69 5.89 0.35 1.97
N THR A 70 6.83 1.07 1.37
CA THR A 70 8.23 1.08 1.82
C THR A 70 8.69 2.49 2.15
N GLN A 71 9.56 2.60 3.15
CA GLN A 71 10.19 3.85 3.55
C GLN A 71 11.68 3.57 3.80
N VAL A 72 12.54 4.38 3.17
CA VAL A 72 13.99 4.28 3.40
C VAL A 72 14.33 4.93 4.75
N VAL A 73 14.99 4.15 5.62
CA VAL A 73 15.46 4.56 6.95
C VAL A 73 16.92 4.11 7.13
N ALA A 74 17.38 3.78 8.35
CA ALA A 74 18.60 3.01 8.57
C ALA A 74 18.39 1.53 8.19
N GLY A 75 18.04 1.28 6.92
CA GLY A 75 17.44 0.06 6.43
C GLY A 75 16.22 0.39 5.58
N THR A 76 15.28 -0.54 5.50
CA THR A 76 13.99 -0.30 4.85
C THR A 76 12.88 -0.67 5.82
N ARG A 77 11.99 0.27 6.11
CA ARG A 77 10.74 0.00 6.82
C ARG A 77 9.69 -0.40 5.80
N TYR A 78 9.04 -1.51 6.04
CA TYR A 78 7.90 -2.02 5.30
C TYR A 78 6.67 -1.89 6.19
N GLN A 79 5.66 -1.17 5.74
CA GLN A 79 4.36 -1.19 6.37
C GLN A 79 3.49 -2.15 5.59
N VAL A 80 3.13 -3.27 6.21
CA VAL A 80 2.57 -4.45 5.53
C VAL A 80 1.15 -4.69 6.00
N LYS A 81 0.25 -4.91 5.04
CA LYS A 81 -1.13 -5.34 5.24
C LYS A 81 -1.20 -6.82 4.90
N ILE A 82 -1.57 -7.64 5.87
CA ILE A 82 -1.63 -9.10 5.79
C ILE A 82 -3.07 -9.54 5.99
N ARG A 83 -3.53 -10.54 5.23
CA ARG A 83 -4.86 -11.13 5.40
C ARG A 83 -4.87 -12.03 6.64
N ASP A 84 -5.90 -11.89 7.47
CA ASP A 84 -6.13 -12.66 8.69
C ASP A 84 -7.60 -13.13 8.70
N GLY A 85 -7.88 -14.19 7.94
CA GLY A 85 -9.24 -14.67 7.68
C GLY A 85 -10.08 -13.65 6.89
N GLU A 86 -11.18 -13.17 7.49
CA GLU A 86 -12.05 -12.13 6.92
C GLU A 86 -11.57 -10.70 7.25
N SER A 87 -10.56 -10.57 8.10
CA SER A 87 -9.98 -9.29 8.53
C SER A 87 -8.55 -9.13 8.01
N PHE A 88 -7.94 -7.99 8.35
CA PHE A 88 -6.56 -7.68 8.03
C PHE A 88 -5.78 -7.34 9.31
N LEU A 89 -4.47 -7.54 9.25
CA LEU A 89 -3.52 -7.03 10.20
C LEU A 89 -2.57 -6.05 9.50
N HIS A 90 -2.24 -4.95 10.15
CA HIS A 90 -1.18 -4.05 9.72
C HIS A 90 0.00 -4.19 10.66
N CYS A 91 1.22 -4.22 10.14
CA CYS A 91 2.43 -4.20 10.95
C CYS A 91 3.55 -3.45 10.26
N ASP A 92 4.52 -2.99 11.04
CA ASP A 92 5.77 -2.46 10.53
C ASP A 92 6.88 -3.48 10.68
N ILE A 93 7.60 -3.73 9.60
CA ILE A 93 8.76 -4.63 9.57
C ILE A 93 9.96 -3.82 9.11
N ILE A 94 11.06 -3.85 9.86
CA ILE A 94 12.32 -3.25 9.45
C ILE A 94 13.21 -4.34 8.87
N LYS A 95 13.61 -4.18 7.61
CA LYS A 95 14.73 -4.91 7.01
C LYS A 95 16.01 -4.09 7.26
N PRO A 96 16.94 -4.58 8.09
CA PRO A 96 18.20 -3.89 8.37
C PRO A 96 19.08 -3.73 7.12
N LEU A 97 20.10 -2.88 7.21
CA LEU A 97 21.07 -2.71 6.13
C LEU A 97 21.85 -4.02 5.89
N PRO A 98 22.18 -4.38 4.63
CA PRO A 98 22.78 -5.68 4.31
C PRO A 98 24.06 -6.00 5.10
N HIS A 99 24.86 -5.00 5.44
CA HIS A 99 26.12 -5.20 6.17
C HIS A 99 25.93 -5.55 7.66
N THR A 100 24.73 -5.38 8.23
CA THR A 100 24.48 -5.73 9.62
C THR A 100 24.23 -7.23 9.80
N ASN A 101 23.93 -7.97 8.71
CA ASN A 101 23.59 -9.40 8.73
C ASN A 101 22.45 -9.76 9.70
N ASN A 102 21.62 -8.80 10.06
CA ASN A 102 20.48 -9.00 10.95
C ASN A 102 19.24 -9.34 10.13
N PRO A 103 18.40 -10.31 10.57
CA PRO A 103 17.16 -10.61 9.89
C PRO A 103 16.16 -9.45 10.02
N PRO A 104 15.15 -9.38 9.13
CA PRO A 104 14.00 -8.51 9.31
C PRO A 104 13.31 -8.76 10.66
N PHE A 105 12.79 -7.68 11.27
CA PHE A 105 12.10 -7.76 12.56
C PHE A 105 10.89 -6.82 12.60
N ILE A 106 9.88 -7.19 13.39
CA ILE A 106 8.69 -6.37 13.61
C ILE A 106 9.01 -5.22 14.57
N VAL A 107 8.54 -4.02 14.26
CA VAL A 107 8.62 -2.89 15.19
C VAL A 107 7.68 -3.15 16.36
N GLU A 108 8.22 -3.10 17.57
CA GLU A 108 7.45 -3.33 18.80
C GLU A 108 6.21 -2.42 18.87
N GLY A 109 5.06 -2.99 19.18
CA GLY A 109 3.79 -2.26 19.26
C GLY A 109 3.14 -1.87 17.93
N SER A 110 3.76 -2.19 16.78
CA SER A 110 3.21 -1.83 15.45
C SER A 110 2.08 -2.75 14.95
N ILE A 111 1.88 -3.91 15.59
CA ILE A 111 0.87 -4.88 15.16
C ILE A 111 -0.52 -4.36 15.50
N ALA A 112 -1.30 -4.04 14.47
CA ALA A 112 -2.69 -3.64 14.57
C ALA A 112 -3.59 -4.68 13.89
N ARG A 113 -4.39 -5.42 14.67
CA ARG A 113 -5.33 -6.45 14.18
C ARG A 113 -6.73 -5.88 13.98
N GLY A 114 -7.59 -6.62 13.27
CA GLY A 114 -8.99 -6.25 13.05
C GLY A 114 -9.18 -5.08 12.08
N LYS A 115 -8.23 -4.89 11.16
CA LYS A 115 -8.32 -3.90 10.08
C LYS A 115 -9.21 -4.44 8.96
N SER A 116 -9.80 -3.53 8.20
CA SER A 116 -10.55 -3.84 6.98
C SER A 116 -9.67 -3.66 5.74
N GLU A 117 -10.12 -4.16 4.59
CA GLU A 117 -9.39 -4.02 3.33
C GLU A 117 -9.21 -2.54 2.94
N VAL A 118 -10.24 -1.74 3.18
CA VAL A 118 -10.29 -0.32 2.80
C VAL A 118 -9.51 0.58 3.75
N ASP A 119 -9.06 0.06 4.90
CA ASP A 119 -8.24 0.84 5.82
C ASP A 119 -6.91 1.22 5.19
N GLY A 120 -6.57 2.50 5.26
CA GLY A 120 -5.24 2.98 4.93
C GLY A 120 -4.19 2.43 5.89
N PHE A 121 -2.94 2.63 5.48
CA PHE A 121 -1.77 2.37 6.31
C PHE A 121 -1.64 3.44 7.41
#